data_AF-A0A9Q0PHD9-F1
#
_entry.id   AF-A0A9Q0PHD9-F1
#
_cell.length_a   1.000
_cell.length_b   1.000
_cell.length_c   1.000
_cell.angle_alpha   90.00
_cell.angle_beta   90.00
_cell.angle_gamma   90.00
#
_symmetry.space_group_name_H-M   'P 1'
#
loop_
_entity.id
_entity.type
_entity.pdbx_description
1 polymer ?
#
loop_
_entity_poly.entity_id
_entity_poly.type
_entity_poly.pdbx_seq_one_letter_code
_entity_poly.pdbx_strand_id
1 'polypeptide(L)'
;MSTITIFQDGFDDSGWGCAYRSLQTIISWFRLQYYTSIDVPSHREIQQALVEIGDKDPSFIGSREWIGAIELSFVLDKLLGVSCKIINVRSGAELPEKCRELALHFENQGTPIMIGGGVLAYTLLGVDYNEASGDCAFLILDPHYTGNDDHKKIVNGGWCGWKKAVDSKGRNFFLHDKFYNLLLPQRPSMLSFGSPKEKYLLLVHLVTEEASEEEKEGHAMTAASVKNQTSSSPPPLVSLS
;
A
#
# COMPACT_ATOMS: atom_id res chain seq x y z
N MET A 1 9.79 -6.36 -5.76
CA MET A 1 8.39 -6.50 -5.34
C MET A 1 8.34 -7.74 -4.49
N SER A 2 8.18 -7.60 -3.18
CA SER A 2 8.00 -8.75 -2.29
C SER A 2 6.52 -9.07 -2.29
N THR A 3 6.12 -10.26 -2.73
CA THR A 3 4.72 -10.68 -2.66
C THR A 3 4.33 -10.81 -1.19
N ILE A 4 3.27 -10.13 -0.75
CA ILE A 4 2.77 -10.27 0.63
C ILE A 4 1.96 -11.57 0.67
N THR A 5 2.55 -12.59 1.27
CA THR A 5 1.95 -13.93 1.46
C THR A 5 2.01 -14.28 2.95
N ILE A 6 1.23 -15.28 3.39
CA ILE A 6 1.15 -15.72 4.79
C ILE A 6 2.52 -15.99 5.42
N PHE A 7 3.54 -16.33 4.65
CA PHE A 7 4.88 -16.58 5.19
C PHE A 7 5.87 -15.43 5.01
N GLN A 8 5.43 -14.18 5.17
CA GLN A 8 6.35 -13.08 5.41
C GLN A 8 6.85 -13.09 6.86
N ASP A 9 8.18 -13.04 7.00
CA ASP A 9 8.94 -12.88 8.25
C ASP A 9 8.96 -14.07 9.22
N GLY A 10 8.63 -15.28 8.74
CA GLY A 10 8.68 -16.51 9.55
C GLY A 10 7.60 -16.60 10.64
N PHE A 11 6.56 -15.77 10.54
CA PHE A 11 5.43 -15.76 11.45
C PHE A 11 4.31 -16.69 10.94
N ASP A 12 3.90 -17.66 11.75
CA ASP A 12 2.83 -18.60 11.40
C ASP A 12 1.45 -18.04 11.79
N ASP A 13 0.79 -17.44 10.81
CA ASP A 13 -0.58 -16.94 10.87
C ASP A 13 -1.59 -17.87 10.17
N SER A 14 -1.23 -19.14 9.96
CA SER A 14 -2.08 -20.13 9.31
C SER A 14 -3.43 -20.25 10.01
N GLY A 15 -4.50 -20.10 9.23
CA GLY A 15 -5.87 -20.19 9.72
C GLY A 15 -6.38 -18.94 10.42
N TRP A 16 -5.61 -17.84 10.51
CA TRP A 16 -6.13 -16.59 11.10
C TRP A 16 -5.63 -15.25 10.55
N GLY A 17 -4.51 -15.23 9.86
CA GLY A 17 -3.93 -13.99 9.35
C GLY A 17 -4.45 -13.52 7.99
N CYS A 18 -5.34 -14.25 7.32
CA CYS A 18 -5.73 -13.95 5.93
C CYS A 18 -6.18 -12.49 5.70
N ALA A 19 -6.98 -11.93 6.60
CA ALA A 19 -7.42 -10.54 6.54
C ALA A 19 -6.29 -9.55 6.85
N TYR A 20 -5.38 -9.88 7.77
CA TYR A 20 -4.19 -9.08 8.07
C TYR A 20 -3.27 -8.99 6.85
N ARG A 21 -3.02 -10.11 6.16
CA ARG A 21 -2.19 -10.12 4.92
C ARG A 21 -2.84 -9.33 3.79
N SER A 22 -4.17 -9.38 3.67
CA SER A 22 -4.91 -8.54 2.72
C SER A 22 -4.76 -7.05 3.05
N LEU A 23 -4.88 -6.68 4.33
CA LEU A 23 -4.65 -5.31 4.80
C LEU A 23 -3.22 -4.85 4.51
N GLN A 24 -2.22 -5.69 4.78
CA GLN A 24 -0.82 -5.41 4.46
C GLN A 24 -0.63 -5.15 2.96
N THR A 25 -1.30 -5.93 2.11
CA THR A 25 -1.30 -5.70 0.65
C THR A 25 -1.87 -4.33 0.31
N ILE A 26 -3.00 -3.96 0.89
CA ILE A 26 -3.63 -2.64 0.69
C ILE A 26 -2.69 -1.50 1.15
N ILE A 27 -2.12 -1.59 2.35
CA ILE A 27 -1.20 -0.57 2.87
C ILE A 27 0.06 -0.46 2.00
N SER A 28 0.58 -1.60 1.52
CA SER A 28 1.74 -1.60 0.60
C SER A 28 1.43 -0.86 -0.70
N TRP A 29 0.20 -0.98 -1.22
CA TRP A 29 -0.24 -0.24 -2.40
C TRP A 29 -0.22 1.27 -2.12
N PHE A 30 -0.78 1.72 -0.99
CA PHE A 30 -0.77 3.15 -0.64
C PHE A 30 0.66 3.69 -0.48
N ARG A 31 1.56 2.91 0.12
CA ARG A 31 2.98 3.25 0.25
C ARG A 31 3.67 3.35 -1.11
N LEU A 32 3.47 2.37 -1.99
CA LEU A 32 4.05 2.35 -3.35
C LEU A 32 3.49 3.46 -4.26
N GLN A 33 2.27 3.93 -3.98
CA GLN A 33 1.67 5.07 -4.67
C GLN A 33 2.00 6.43 -4.01
N TYR A 34 2.88 6.44 -3.01
CA TYR A 34 3.34 7.64 -2.29
C TYR A 34 2.21 8.40 -1.56
N TYR A 35 1.14 7.72 -1.16
CA TYR A 35 0.10 8.30 -0.28
C TYR A 35 0.51 8.29 1.19
N THR A 36 1.49 7.47 1.56
CA THR A 36 1.98 7.36 2.94
C THR A 36 3.46 6.98 2.95
N SER A 37 4.17 7.41 3.99
CA SER A 37 5.52 6.96 4.32
C SER A 37 5.53 5.88 5.41
N ILE A 38 4.37 5.51 5.94
CA ILE A 38 4.24 4.45 6.95
C ILE A 38 4.60 3.11 6.31
N ASP A 39 5.45 2.35 6.99
CA ASP A 39 5.78 1.00 6.59
C ASP A 39 4.60 0.04 6.78
N VAL A 40 4.63 -1.10 6.10
CA VAL A 40 3.56 -2.10 6.20
C VAL A 40 3.55 -2.66 7.63
N PRO A 41 2.46 -2.51 8.39
CA PRO A 41 2.43 -2.89 9.81
C PRO A 41 2.39 -4.40 9.98
N SER A 42 3.01 -4.88 11.05
CA SER A 42 2.90 -6.25 11.55
C SER A 42 1.49 -6.54 12.11
N HIS A 43 1.17 -7.82 12.31
CA HIS A 43 -0.06 -8.25 12.99
C HIS A 43 -0.24 -7.55 14.34
N ARG A 44 0.84 -7.47 15.12
CA ARG A 44 0.80 -6.88 16.46
C ARG A 44 0.50 -5.38 16.41
N GLU A 45 1.05 -4.66 15.42
CA GLU A 45 0.76 -3.23 15.23
C GLU A 45 -0.68 -3.01 14.75
N ILE A 46 -1.19 -3.87 13.88
CA ILE A 46 -2.61 -3.86 13.48
C ILE A 46 -3.53 -4.07 14.70
N GLN A 47 -3.22 -5.06 15.54
CA GLN A 47 -3.96 -5.32 16.77
C GLN A 47 -3.87 -4.14 17.75
N GLN A 48 -2.68 -3.55 17.90
CA GLN A 48 -2.46 -2.38 18.72
C GLN A 48 -3.30 -1.19 18.26
N ALA A 49 -3.40 -0.95 16.94
CA ALA A 49 -4.21 0.12 16.38
C ALA A 49 -5.71 -0.05 16.74
N LEU A 50 -6.24 -1.28 16.68
CA LEU A 50 -7.61 -1.59 17.07
C LEU A 50 -7.88 -1.39 18.56
N VAL A 51 -6.90 -1.71 19.42
CA VAL A 51 -7.01 -1.45 20.86
C VAL A 51 -6.94 0.05 21.17
N GLU A 52 -6.04 0.79 20.50
CA GLU A 52 -5.87 2.23 20.73
C GLU A 52 -7.11 3.06 20.42
N ILE A 53 -7.89 2.65 19.41
CA ILE A 53 -9.15 3.31 19.06
C ILE A 53 -10.34 2.83 19.90
N GLY A 54 -10.13 1.84 20.78
CA GLY A 54 -11.16 1.29 21.66
C GLY A 54 -12.10 0.26 21.00
N ASP A 55 -11.75 -0.28 19.84
CA ASP A 55 -12.56 -1.33 19.18
C ASP A 55 -12.37 -2.70 19.83
N LYS A 56 -11.16 -2.97 20.36
CA LYS A 56 -10.80 -4.26 20.99
C LYS A 56 -10.22 -4.05 22.38
N ASP A 57 -10.38 -5.06 23.24
CA ASP A 57 -9.76 -5.10 24.56
C ASP A 57 -8.23 -5.28 24.48
N PRO A 58 -7.45 -4.84 25.50
CA PRO A 58 -5.99 -4.99 25.50
C PRO A 58 -5.48 -6.42 25.32
N SER A 59 -6.27 -7.45 25.69
CA SER A 59 -5.93 -8.86 25.49
C SER A 59 -5.89 -9.29 24.02
N PHE A 60 -6.43 -8.47 23.10
CA PHE A 60 -6.39 -8.71 21.67
C PHE A 60 -4.97 -8.62 21.09
N ILE A 61 -4.09 -7.83 21.71
CA ILE A 61 -2.70 -7.69 21.26
C ILE A 61 -1.94 -8.99 21.52
N GLY A 62 -1.37 -9.56 20.46
CA GLY A 62 -0.69 -10.85 20.47
C GLY A 62 -1.63 -12.05 20.38
N SER A 63 -2.95 -11.84 20.25
CA SER A 63 -3.91 -12.92 20.02
C SER A 63 -3.82 -13.45 18.58
N ARG A 64 -4.52 -14.55 18.32
CA ARG A 64 -4.67 -15.16 16.98
C ARG A 64 -6.09 -14.98 16.43
N GLU A 65 -6.77 -13.94 16.89
CA GLU A 65 -8.16 -13.69 16.50
C GLU A 65 -8.27 -13.08 15.10
N TRP A 66 -9.36 -13.43 14.42
CA TRP A 66 -9.69 -12.89 13.11
C TRP A 66 -10.18 -11.45 13.19
N ILE A 67 -9.95 -10.73 12.09
CA ILE A 67 -10.50 -9.40 11.83
C ILE A 67 -11.22 -9.42 10.49
N GLY A 68 -12.20 -8.53 10.30
CA GLY A 68 -12.99 -8.41 9.09
C GLY A 68 -12.85 -7.06 8.41
N ALA A 69 -13.69 -6.84 7.39
CA ALA A 69 -13.74 -5.59 6.64
C ALA A 69 -13.94 -4.36 7.53
N ILE A 70 -14.69 -4.47 8.63
CA ILE A 70 -14.95 -3.35 9.53
C ILE A 70 -13.67 -2.96 10.28
N GLU A 71 -13.02 -3.92 10.93
CA GLU A 71 -11.75 -3.67 11.62
C GLU A 71 -10.66 -3.15 10.66
N LEU A 72 -10.58 -3.70 9.44
CA LEU A 72 -9.66 -3.20 8.41
C LEU A 72 -9.92 -1.73 8.09
N SER A 73 -11.19 -1.31 8.01
CA SER A 73 -11.53 0.10 7.75
C SER A 73 -11.05 1.01 8.87
N PHE A 74 -11.16 0.58 10.12
CA PHE A 74 -10.68 1.33 11.26
C PHE A 74 -9.15 1.47 11.27
N VAL A 75 -8.43 0.39 10.93
CA VAL A 75 -6.96 0.44 10.88
C VAL A 75 -6.49 1.33 9.73
N LEU A 76 -7.14 1.29 8.56
CA LEU A 76 -6.82 2.17 7.44
C LEU A 76 -7.08 3.64 7.76
N ASP A 77 -8.17 3.95 8.46
CA ASP A 77 -8.46 5.30 8.93
C ASP A 77 -7.45 5.77 9.97
N LYS A 78 -7.21 4.97 11.02
CA LYS A 78 -6.27 5.29 12.11
C LYS A 78 -4.85 5.51 11.61
N LEU A 79 -4.36 4.65 10.73
CA LEU A 79 -2.96 4.70 10.28
C LEU A 79 -2.76 5.66 9.11
N LEU A 80 -3.69 5.69 8.15
CA LEU A 80 -3.49 6.40 6.87
C LEU A 80 -4.47 7.56 6.63
N GLY A 81 -5.50 7.74 7.47
CA GLY A 81 -6.60 8.67 7.21
C GLY A 81 -7.42 8.27 5.97
N VAL A 82 -7.44 6.98 5.63
CA VAL A 82 -8.09 6.45 4.43
C VAL A 82 -9.51 5.99 4.77
N SER A 83 -10.50 6.65 4.17
CA SER A 83 -11.88 6.20 4.26
C SER A 83 -12.12 4.97 3.38
N CYS A 84 -13.07 4.13 3.78
CA CYS A 84 -13.41 2.90 3.05
C CYS A 84 -14.92 2.87 2.76
N LYS A 85 -15.27 2.40 1.57
CA LYS A 85 -16.63 1.96 1.24
C LYS A 85 -16.73 0.47 1.55
N ILE A 86 -17.86 0.04 2.10
CA ILE A 86 -18.14 -1.38 2.33
C ILE A 86 -19.33 -1.80 1.49
N ILE A 87 -19.17 -2.85 0.69
CA ILE A 87 -20.25 -3.52 -0.02
C ILE A 87 -20.53 -4.84 0.70
N ASN A 88 -21.78 -5.05 1.08
CA ASN A 88 -22.24 -6.29 1.70
C ASN A 88 -23.04 -7.09 0.68
N VAL A 89 -22.73 -8.38 0.57
CA VAL A 89 -23.53 -9.36 -0.18
C VAL A 89 -23.90 -10.51 0.75
N ARG A 90 -25.12 -11.04 0.61
CA ARG A 90 -25.65 -12.09 1.50
C ARG A 90 -25.28 -13.49 1.01
N SER A 91 -24.88 -13.60 -0.25
CA SER A 91 -24.48 -14.83 -0.93
C SER A 91 -23.32 -14.56 -1.87
N GLY A 92 -22.41 -15.53 -2.02
CA GLY A 92 -21.40 -15.50 -3.10
C GLY A 92 -22.00 -15.42 -4.50
N ALA A 93 -23.26 -15.83 -4.69
CA ALA A 93 -23.98 -15.71 -5.95
C ALA A 93 -24.29 -14.25 -6.35
N GLU A 94 -24.28 -13.32 -5.39
CA GLU A 94 -24.55 -11.90 -5.64
C GLU A 94 -23.28 -11.13 -6.06
N LEU A 95 -22.08 -11.72 -5.95
CA LEU A 95 -20.84 -11.02 -6.32
C LEU A 95 -20.74 -10.63 -7.80
N PRO A 96 -21.15 -11.48 -8.77
CA PRO A 96 -21.26 -11.09 -10.18
C PRO A 96 -22.11 -9.83 -10.40
N GLU A 97 -23.17 -9.64 -9.60
CA GLU A 97 -24.04 -8.46 -9.71
C GLU A 97 -23.33 -7.17 -9.30
N LYS A 98 -22.23 -7.27 -8.54
CA LYS A 98 -21.38 -6.14 -8.14
C LYS A 98 -20.26 -5.85 -9.11
N CYS A 99 -20.04 -6.65 -10.17
CA CYS A 99 -18.91 -6.46 -11.09
C CYS A 99 -18.86 -5.08 -11.73
N ARG A 100 -20.01 -4.50 -12.10
CA ARG A 100 -20.06 -3.13 -12.64
C ARG A 100 -19.56 -2.09 -11.63
N GLU A 101 -20.00 -2.21 -10.39
CA GLU A 101 -19.60 -1.31 -9.30
C GLU A 101 -18.11 -1.50 -8.95
N LEU A 102 -17.61 -2.73 -8.98
CA LEU A 102 -16.20 -3.05 -8.78
C LEU A 102 -15.33 -2.51 -9.93
N ALA A 103 -15.78 -2.63 -11.18
CA ALA A 103 -15.09 -2.07 -12.33
C ALA A 103 -14.95 -0.55 -12.20
N LEU A 104 -16.04 0.13 -11.81
CA LEU A 104 -16.04 1.56 -11.55
C LEU A 104 -15.11 1.95 -10.38
N HIS A 105 -14.99 1.11 -9.35
CA HIS A 105 -14.01 1.31 -8.28
C HIS A 105 -12.58 1.20 -8.79
N PHE A 106 -12.25 0.18 -9.59
CA PHE A 106 -10.89 0.07 -10.15
C PHE A 106 -10.56 1.20 -11.13
N GLU A 107 -11.53 1.69 -11.88
CA GLU A 107 -11.36 2.85 -12.77
C GLU A 107 -11.11 4.15 -11.98
N ASN A 108 -11.93 4.42 -10.96
CA ASN A 108 -11.90 5.70 -10.23
C ASN A 108 -10.98 5.73 -9.01
N GLN A 109 -10.71 4.58 -8.40
CA GLN A 109 -9.88 4.43 -7.20
C GLN A 109 -8.64 3.58 -7.47
N GLY A 110 -8.80 2.45 -8.18
CA GLY A 110 -7.67 1.55 -8.50
C GLY A 110 -7.00 0.90 -7.28
N THR A 111 -7.60 1.04 -6.09
CA THR A 111 -7.09 0.42 -4.86
C THR A 111 -7.46 -1.06 -4.81
N PRO A 112 -6.58 -1.93 -4.28
CA PRO A 112 -6.93 -3.33 -4.00
C PRO A 112 -8.10 -3.41 -3.03
N ILE A 113 -8.96 -4.40 -3.22
CA ILE A 113 -10.18 -4.63 -2.42
C ILE A 113 -9.97 -5.88 -1.56
N MET A 114 -10.24 -5.80 -0.27
CA MET A 114 -10.34 -7.01 0.56
C MET A 114 -11.75 -7.59 0.43
N ILE A 115 -11.85 -8.91 0.23
CA ILE A 115 -13.13 -9.65 0.25
C ILE A 115 -13.07 -10.64 1.40
N GLY A 116 -13.95 -10.49 2.40
CA GLY A 116 -14.02 -11.37 3.56
C GLY A 116 -15.39 -12.03 3.71
N GLY A 117 -15.44 -13.34 3.92
CA GLY A 117 -16.68 -14.09 4.16
C GLY A 117 -16.48 -15.21 5.17
N GLY A 118 -17.07 -15.06 6.36
CA GLY A 118 -16.82 -15.96 7.49
C GLY A 118 -15.35 -15.92 7.93
N VAL A 119 -14.59 -16.95 7.59
CA VAL A 119 -13.22 -17.21 8.09
C VAL A 119 -12.13 -17.06 7.02
N LEU A 120 -12.54 -16.76 5.78
CA LEU A 120 -11.65 -16.63 4.63
C LEU A 120 -11.66 -15.20 4.12
N ALA A 121 -10.47 -14.72 3.77
CA ALA A 121 -10.26 -13.44 3.12
C ALA A 121 -9.41 -13.60 1.86
N TYR A 122 -9.71 -12.79 0.85
CA TYR A 122 -8.96 -12.67 -0.39
C TYR A 122 -8.70 -11.20 -0.69
N THR A 123 -7.72 -10.92 -1.55
CA THR A 123 -7.51 -9.59 -2.12
C THR A 123 -7.87 -9.58 -3.59
N LEU A 124 -8.86 -8.79 -3.97
CA LEU A 124 -9.27 -8.56 -5.35
C LEU A 124 -8.43 -7.42 -5.94
N LEU A 125 -7.74 -7.72 -7.04
CA LEU A 125 -6.83 -6.81 -7.74
C LEU A 125 -7.43 -6.24 -9.04
N GLY A 126 -8.56 -6.77 -9.48
CA GLY A 126 -9.23 -6.33 -10.70
C GLY A 126 -10.43 -7.19 -11.04
N VAL A 127 -11.27 -6.68 -11.94
CA VAL A 127 -12.39 -7.42 -12.53
C VAL A 127 -12.31 -7.34 -14.05
N ASP A 128 -12.70 -8.41 -14.71
CA ASP A 128 -13.00 -8.45 -16.14
C ASP A 128 -14.52 -8.61 -16.23
N TYR A 129 -15.19 -7.66 -16.85
CA TYR A 129 -16.65 -7.61 -16.88
C TYR A 129 -17.13 -7.23 -18.28
N ASN A 130 -17.95 -8.12 -18.86
CA ASN A 130 -18.61 -7.87 -20.13
C ASN A 130 -20.03 -7.38 -19.87
N GLU A 131 -20.31 -6.10 -20.13
CA GLU A 131 -21.64 -5.52 -19.91
C GLU A 131 -22.75 -6.16 -20.76
N ALA A 132 -22.40 -6.69 -21.94
CA ALA A 132 -23.37 -7.25 -22.87
C ALA A 132 -23.78 -8.68 -22.50
N SER A 133 -22.83 -9.53 -22.11
CA SER A 133 -23.12 -10.92 -21.72
C SER A 133 -23.37 -11.09 -20.22
N GLY A 134 -22.91 -10.15 -19.39
CA GLY A 134 -22.88 -10.29 -17.93
C GLY A 134 -21.75 -11.18 -17.43
N ASP A 135 -20.88 -11.69 -18.32
CA ASP A 135 -19.74 -12.53 -17.94
C ASP A 135 -18.77 -11.74 -17.06
N CYS A 136 -18.27 -12.40 -16.03
CA CYS A 136 -17.31 -11.81 -15.12
C CYS A 136 -16.19 -12.76 -14.68
N ALA A 137 -15.01 -12.17 -14.47
CA ALA A 137 -13.90 -12.79 -13.78
C ALA A 137 -13.27 -11.82 -12.77
N PHE A 138 -12.62 -12.39 -11.76
CA PHE A 138 -12.05 -11.70 -10.62
C PHE A 138 -10.56 -12.03 -10.56
N LEU A 139 -9.69 -11.02 -10.58
CA LEU A 139 -8.26 -11.21 -10.39
C LEU A 139 -7.98 -11.30 -8.89
N ILE A 140 -7.77 -12.52 -8.39
CA ILE A 140 -7.63 -12.80 -6.97
C ILE A 140 -6.15 -12.98 -6.62
N LEU A 141 -5.70 -12.29 -5.58
CA LEU A 141 -4.53 -12.64 -4.79
C LEU A 141 -4.99 -13.33 -3.51
N ASP A 142 -4.60 -14.59 -3.38
CA ASP A 142 -4.95 -15.46 -2.28
C ASP A 142 -3.88 -15.38 -1.19
N PRO A 143 -4.19 -14.82 -0.01
CA PRO A 143 -3.23 -14.72 1.07
C PRO A 143 -2.84 -16.10 1.61
N HIS A 144 -3.61 -17.17 1.35
CA HIS A 144 -3.39 -18.51 1.91
C HIS A 144 -2.14 -19.23 1.40
N TYR A 145 -1.37 -18.62 0.49
CA TYR A 145 -0.12 -19.19 0.01
C TYR A 145 0.94 -19.25 1.11
N THR A 146 1.44 -20.46 1.40
CA THR A 146 2.46 -20.74 2.41
C THR A 146 3.83 -21.11 1.83
N GLY A 147 3.96 -21.11 0.49
CA GLY A 147 5.24 -21.40 -0.16
C GLY A 147 6.19 -20.21 -0.15
N ASN A 148 7.42 -20.45 -0.59
CA ASN A 148 8.42 -19.40 -0.78
C ASN A 148 7.99 -18.40 -1.87
N ASP A 149 8.54 -17.18 -1.87
CA ASP A 149 8.28 -16.14 -2.88
C ASP A 149 8.85 -16.52 -4.27
N ASP A 150 8.16 -17.48 -4.90
CA ASP A 150 8.43 -18.00 -6.24
C ASP A 150 7.25 -17.62 -7.13
N HIS A 151 7.47 -16.58 -7.92
CA HIS A 151 6.50 -16.05 -8.86
C HIS A 151 5.85 -17.13 -9.74
N LYS A 152 6.62 -18.11 -10.25
CA LYS A 152 6.08 -19.16 -11.11
C LYS A 152 5.14 -20.06 -10.33
N LYS A 153 5.47 -20.42 -9.08
CA LYS A 153 4.60 -21.24 -8.23
C LYS A 153 3.33 -20.49 -7.82
N ILE A 154 3.44 -19.20 -7.53
CA ILE A 154 2.29 -18.35 -7.16
C ILE A 154 1.30 -18.28 -8.31
N VAL A 155 1.77 -17.96 -9.53
CA VAL A 155 0.91 -17.82 -10.70
C VAL A 155 0.39 -19.18 -11.20
N ASN A 156 1.27 -20.17 -11.39
CA ASN A 156 0.85 -21.48 -11.90
C ASN A 156 0.00 -22.26 -10.90
N GLY A 157 0.21 -22.02 -9.59
CA GLY A 157 -0.63 -22.57 -8.53
C GLY A 157 -1.98 -21.86 -8.39
N GLY A 158 -2.19 -20.76 -9.10
CA GLY A 158 -3.43 -19.99 -9.07
C GLY A 158 -3.63 -19.19 -7.79
N TRP A 159 -2.57 -18.91 -7.03
CA TRP A 159 -2.57 -18.05 -5.84
C TRP A 159 -2.65 -16.56 -6.20
N CYS A 160 -2.19 -16.21 -7.40
CA CYS A 160 -2.52 -14.94 -8.04
C CYS A 160 -3.03 -15.22 -9.44
N GLY A 161 -4.30 -14.93 -9.72
CA GLY A 161 -4.85 -15.19 -11.05
C GLY A 161 -6.36 -14.97 -11.19
N TRP A 162 -6.82 -15.01 -12.44
CA TRP A 162 -8.22 -14.82 -12.80
C TRP A 162 -9.08 -16.01 -12.37
N LYS A 163 -10.18 -15.73 -11.68
CA LYS A 163 -11.18 -16.69 -11.23
C LYS A 163 -12.53 -16.27 -11.81
N LYS A 164 -13.18 -17.16 -12.56
CA LYS A 164 -14.57 -16.95 -12.96
C LYS A 164 -15.48 -17.18 -11.74
N ALA A 165 -16.61 -16.47 -11.69
CA ALA A 165 -17.64 -16.73 -10.68
C ALA A 165 -18.07 -18.21 -10.70
N VAL A 166 -18.28 -18.73 -11.91
CA VAL A 166 -18.55 -20.14 -12.21
C VAL A 166 -17.50 -20.63 -13.20
N ASP A 167 -16.76 -21.67 -12.84
CA ASP A 167 -15.76 -22.25 -13.73
C ASP A 167 -16.39 -23.07 -14.87
N SER A 168 -15.57 -23.53 -15.82
CA SER A 168 -16.04 -24.34 -16.97
C SER A 168 -16.65 -25.69 -16.58
N LYS A 169 -16.55 -26.10 -15.31
CA LYS A 169 -17.12 -27.32 -14.75
C LYS A 169 -18.36 -27.02 -13.89
N GLY A 170 -18.86 -25.78 -13.88
CA GLY A 170 -20.03 -25.37 -13.11
C GLY A 170 -19.75 -25.17 -11.62
N ARG A 171 -18.48 -25.09 -11.19
CA ARG A 171 -18.13 -24.89 -9.78
C ARG A 171 -18.05 -23.40 -9.48
N ASN A 172 -18.71 -22.99 -8.39
CA ASN A 172 -18.68 -21.61 -7.93
C ASN A 172 -17.38 -21.34 -7.18
N PHE A 173 -16.70 -20.23 -7.52
CA PHE A 173 -15.53 -19.80 -6.78
C PHE A 173 -15.92 -19.22 -5.41
N PHE A 174 -16.98 -18.42 -5.38
CA PHE A 174 -17.57 -17.90 -4.15
C PHE A 174 -18.70 -18.82 -3.68
N LEU A 175 -18.77 -19.07 -2.38
CA LEU A 175 -19.74 -19.98 -1.78
C LEU A 175 -21.11 -19.32 -1.69
N HIS A 176 -22.14 -19.97 -2.22
CA HIS A 176 -23.50 -19.40 -2.27
C HIS A 176 -24.17 -19.30 -0.90
N ASP A 177 -23.75 -20.10 0.08
CA ASP A 177 -24.30 -20.13 1.44
C ASP A 177 -23.55 -19.21 2.42
N LYS A 178 -22.66 -18.35 1.92
CA LYS A 178 -21.85 -17.42 2.71
C LYS A 178 -22.10 -15.97 2.30
N PHE A 179 -22.17 -15.11 3.30
CA PHE A 179 -22.12 -13.67 3.09
C PHE A 179 -20.67 -13.23 2.82
N TYR A 180 -20.50 -12.11 2.13
CA TYR A 180 -19.21 -11.47 1.94
C TYR A 180 -19.31 -9.96 2.18
N ASN A 181 -18.26 -9.42 2.79
CA ASN A 181 -18.02 -7.99 2.92
C ASN A 181 -16.82 -7.63 2.06
N LEU A 182 -16.99 -6.64 1.20
CA LEU A 182 -15.93 -6.11 0.34
C LEU A 182 -15.55 -4.74 0.88
N LEU A 183 -14.30 -4.61 1.31
CA LEU A 183 -13.73 -3.34 1.73
C LEU A 183 -13.03 -2.69 0.54
N LEU A 184 -13.54 -1.51 0.15
CA LEU A 184 -13.09 -0.70 -0.98
C LEU A 184 -12.41 0.57 -0.45
N PRO A 185 -11.08 0.59 -0.26
CA PRO A 185 -10.36 1.77 0.20
C PRO A 185 -10.51 2.93 -0.78
N GLN A 186 -10.83 4.13 -0.31
CA GLN A 186 -10.94 5.31 -1.16
C GLN A 186 -9.59 6.03 -1.20
N ARG A 187 -9.10 6.38 -2.38
CA ARG A 187 -7.90 7.21 -2.47
C ARG A 187 -8.20 8.55 -1.81
N PRO A 188 -7.33 9.06 -0.92
CA PRO A 188 -7.41 10.43 -0.48
C PRO A 188 -7.45 11.33 -1.72
N SER A 189 -8.38 12.28 -1.75
CA SER A 189 -8.26 13.38 -2.69
C SER A 189 -6.95 14.06 -2.36
N MET A 190 -5.95 13.92 -3.22
CA MET A 190 -4.89 14.90 -3.21
C MET A 190 -5.61 16.21 -3.48
N LEU A 191 -5.76 17.05 -2.45
CA LEU A 191 -5.92 18.48 -2.69
C LEU A 191 -4.93 18.79 -3.80
N SER A 192 -5.43 19.35 -4.89
CA SER A 192 -4.65 19.73 -6.06
C SER A 192 -3.61 20.78 -5.65
N PHE A 193 -2.57 20.36 -4.94
CA PHE A 193 -1.29 21.02 -4.97
C PHE A 193 -0.62 20.53 -6.25
N GLY A 194 -1.14 21.12 -7.32
CA GLY A 194 -0.57 21.08 -8.63
C GLY A 194 -0.65 19.77 -9.39
N SER A 195 -0.86 19.90 -10.69
CA SER A 195 -0.64 18.82 -11.64
C SER A 195 0.75 18.17 -11.42
N PRO A 196 1.02 16.95 -11.92
CA PRO A 196 2.37 16.35 -11.87
C PRO A 196 3.50 17.28 -12.36
N LYS A 197 3.19 18.27 -13.22
CA LYS A 197 4.13 19.31 -13.66
C LYS A 197 4.55 20.25 -12.54
N GLU A 198 3.67 20.59 -11.61
CA GLU A 198 3.96 21.46 -10.48
C GLU A 198 4.74 20.74 -9.38
N LYS A 199 4.55 19.42 -9.21
CA LYS A 199 5.43 18.61 -8.34
C LYS A 199 6.85 18.53 -8.89
N TYR A 200 7.00 18.38 -10.21
CA TYR A 200 8.31 18.50 -10.87
C TYR A 200 8.88 19.90 -10.70
N LEU A 201 8.07 20.95 -10.81
CA LEU A 201 8.54 22.32 -10.63
C LEU A 201 8.98 22.61 -9.20
N LEU A 202 8.26 22.10 -8.19
CA LEU A 202 8.61 22.25 -6.77
C LEU A 202 9.87 21.44 -6.43
N LEU A 203 10.00 20.22 -6.95
CA LEU A 203 11.21 19.40 -6.78
C LEU A 203 12.41 20.06 -7.48
N VAL A 204 12.24 20.58 -8.69
CA VAL A 204 13.28 21.34 -9.40
C VAL A 204 13.63 22.61 -8.62
N HIS A 205 12.64 23.34 -8.07
CA HIS A 205 12.88 24.55 -7.28
C HIS A 205 13.69 24.25 -6.02
N LEU A 206 13.31 23.21 -5.26
CA LEU A 206 14.02 22.77 -4.06
C LEU A 206 15.45 22.33 -4.38
N VAL A 207 15.64 21.54 -5.44
CA VAL A 207 16.97 21.11 -5.89
C VAL A 207 17.81 22.30 -6.37
N THR A 208 17.21 23.31 -7.01
CA THR A 208 17.93 24.51 -7.43
C THR A 208 18.26 25.44 -6.27
N GLU A 209 17.43 25.50 -5.23
CA GLU A 209 17.73 26.27 -4.02
C GLU A 209 18.88 25.62 -3.24
N GLU A 210 18.84 24.30 -3.02
CA GLU A 210 19.95 23.56 -2.39
C GLU A 210 21.25 23.69 -3.19
N ALA A 211 21.21 23.56 -4.52
CA ALA A 211 22.39 23.77 -5.36
C ALA A 211 22.93 25.21 -5.29
N SER A 212 22.05 26.20 -5.14
CA SER A 212 22.45 27.61 -4.98
C SER A 212 23.04 27.91 -3.61
N GLU A 213 22.63 27.19 -2.57
CA GLU A 213 23.20 27.28 -1.22
C GLU A 213 24.57 26.60 -1.17
N GLU A 214 24.71 25.42 -1.79
CA GLU A 214 26.01 24.74 -1.93
C GLU A 214 27.03 25.55 -2.74
N GLU A 215 26.60 26.24 -3.82
CA GLU A 215 27.49 27.13 -4.57
C GLU A 215 27.94 28.36 -3.76
N LYS A 216 27.08 28.89 -2.89
CA LYS A 216 27.41 30.01 -1.98
C LYS A 216 28.37 29.55 -0.89
N GLU A 217 28.18 28.38 -0.32
CA GLU A 217 29.10 27.79 0.68
C GLU A 217 30.45 27.43 0.05
N GLY A 218 30.46 26.88 -1.16
CA GLY A 218 31.68 26.60 -1.93
C GLY A 218 32.48 27.87 -2.27
N HIS A 219 31.81 28.95 -2.70
CA HIS A 219 32.48 30.24 -2.93
C HIS A 219 32.99 30.89 -1.64
N ALA A 220 32.25 30.77 -0.53
CA ALA A 220 32.69 31.28 0.77
C ALA A 220 33.94 30.56 1.29
N MET A 221 34.02 29.23 1.15
CA MET A 221 35.20 28.45 1.53
C MET A 221 36.42 28.76 0.65
N THR A 222 36.22 29.01 -0.64
CA THR A 222 37.30 29.38 -1.57
C THR A 222 37.86 30.78 -1.26
N ALA A 223 36.99 31.75 -0.94
CA ALA A 223 37.39 33.11 -0.57
C ALA A 223 38.13 33.18 0.79
N ALA A 224 37.82 32.28 1.73
CA ALA A 224 38.53 32.18 3.01
C ALA A 224 39.96 31.65 2.85
N SER A 225 40.20 30.76 1.88
CA SER A 225 41.54 30.19 1.62
C SER A 225 42.48 31.21 0.94
N VAL A 226 41.96 32.09 0.09
CA VAL A 226 42.76 33.12 -0.61
C VAL A 226 43.24 34.24 0.33
N LYS A 227 42.54 34.52 1.43
CA LYS A 227 42.94 35.58 2.38
C LYS A 227 44.12 35.21 3.30
N ASN A 228 44.55 33.94 3.32
CA ASN A 228 45.65 33.48 4.19
C ASN A 228 47.04 33.41 3.51
N GLN A 229 47.19 33.87 2.26
CA GLN A 229 48.48 33.80 1.53
C GLN A 229 49.19 35.13 1.27
N THR A 230 48.71 36.26 1.78
CA THR A 230 49.40 37.56 1.59
C THR A 230 49.85 38.16 2.93
N SER A 231 50.87 37.56 3.55
CA SER A 231 51.75 38.28 4.47
C SER A 231 53.18 37.77 4.33
N SER A 232 53.92 38.36 3.40
CA SER A 232 55.38 38.26 3.37
C SER A 232 55.94 39.67 3.36
N SER A 233 56.62 40.03 4.44
CA SER A 233 57.24 41.34 4.69
C SER A 233 58.42 41.55 3.74
N PRO A 234 58.69 42.80 3.28
CA PRO A 234 59.86 43.09 2.45
C PRO A 234 61.16 43.18 3.28
N PRO A 235 62.34 42.91 2.69
CA PRO A 235 63.62 42.98 3.39
C PRO A 235 64.13 44.42 3.55
N PRO A 236 65.04 44.69 4.51
CA PRO A 236 65.52 46.04 4.80
C PRO A 236 66.59 46.52 3.80
N LEU A 237 66.52 47.82 3.49
CA LEU A 237 67.47 48.57 2.69
C LEU A 237 68.77 48.85 3.46
N VAL A 238 69.91 48.57 2.85
CA VAL A 238 71.25 48.95 3.31
C VAL A 238 71.61 50.31 2.71
N SER A 239 71.92 51.31 3.56
CA SER A 239 72.49 52.59 3.14
C SER A 239 74.02 52.51 3.12
N LEU A 240 74.64 52.91 2.00
CA LEU A 240 76.06 53.20 1.89
C LEU A 240 76.27 54.72 1.82
N SER A 241 77.33 55.16 2.49
CA SER A 241 77.86 56.52 2.77
C SER A 241 77.07 57.39 3.74
#